data_AF-A0A222WTI2-F1
#
_entry.id   AF-A0A222WTI2-F1
#
_cell.length_a   1.000
_cell.length_b   1.000
_cell.length_c   1.000
_cell.angle_alpha   90.00
_cell.angle_beta   90.00
_cell.angle_gamma   90.00
#
_symmetry.space_group_name_H-M   'P 1'
#
loop_
_entity.id
_entity.type
_entity.pdbx_description
1 polymer ?
#
loop_
_entity_poly.entity_id
_entity_poly.type
_entity_poly.pdbx_seq_one_letter_code
_entity_poly.pdbx_strand_id
1 'polypeptide(L)'
;MCLLKEKDLKDITITDIVQQADINRGTFYKHYQYKEDLLGEVIDEVLLDLVDSYREPYRQVETFVVGDMVASTIKIFEHIAQYANFYEIVLKTDMLPGVQTKICNELKKLPIQDLVNTQQNNHINQELQSSYYAYAILGMIIEWVNEDFQHSPRYMAEQLLEIMKYNSLNVVYKINPNQMH
;
A
#
# COMPACT_ATOMS: atom_id res chain seq x y z
N MET A 1 -11.04 -2.37 12.81
CA MET A 1 -11.28 -2.91 11.45
C MET A 1 -12.50 -3.84 11.38
N CYS A 2 -12.68 -4.83 12.26
CA CYS A 2 -13.84 -5.75 12.21
C CYS A 2 -15.20 -5.03 12.10
N LEU A 3 -15.47 -4.07 12.99
CA LEU A 3 -16.72 -3.30 12.99
C LEU A 3 -16.94 -2.51 11.68
N LEU A 4 -15.86 -2.07 11.02
CA LEU A 4 -15.95 -1.35 9.74
C LEU A 4 -16.28 -2.27 8.56
N LYS A 5 -16.14 -3.60 8.69
CA LYS A 5 -16.67 -4.53 7.68
C LYS A 5 -18.18 -4.67 7.76
N GLU A 6 -18.79 -4.29 8.88
CA GLU A 6 -20.21 -4.52 9.16
C GLU A 6 -21.04 -3.25 9.05
N LYS A 7 -20.46 -2.07 9.35
CA LYS A 7 -21.17 -0.79 9.34
C LYS A 7 -20.25 0.41 9.10
N ASP A 8 -20.83 1.48 8.60
CA ASP A 8 -20.15 2.76 8.39
C ASP A 8 -19.56 3.30 9.71
N LEU A 9 -18.42 4.00 9.61
CA LEU A 9 -17.75 4.61 10.78
C LEU A 9 -18.70 5.47 11.62
N LYS A 10 -19.58 6.25 10.96
CA LYS A 10 -20.55 7.14 11.64
C LYS A 10 -21.49 6.38 12.59
N ASP A 11 -21.82 5.13 12.26
CA ASP A 11 -22.77 4.28 12.99
C ASP A 11 -22.08 3.41 14.05
N ILE A 12 -20.74 3.36 14.07
CA ILE A 12 -19.97 2.71 15.12
C ILE A 12 -19.99 3.56 16.39
N THR A 13 -20.38 3.00 17.51
CA THR A 13 -20.36 3.67 18.82
C THR A 13 -19.16 3.23 19.65
N ILE A 14 -18.81 4.02 20.67
CA ILE A 14 -17.81 3.60 21.67
C ILE A 14 -18.25 2.30 22.36
N THR A 15 -19.55 2.10 22.56
CA THR A 15 -20.08 0.84 23.15
C THR A 15 -19.73 -0.36 22.28
N ASP A 16 -19.91 -0.25 20.96
CA ASP A 16 -19.56 -1.33 20.03
C ASP A 16 -18.07 -1.68 20.12
N ILE A 17 -17.21 -0.66 20.15
CA ILE A 17 -15.75 -0.83 20.21
C ILE A 17 -15.33 -1.55 21.48
N VAL A 18 -15.81 -1.09 22.64
CA VAL A 18 -15.39 -1.66 23.92
C VAL A 18 -15.97 -3.06 24.16
N GLN A 19 -17.16 -3.34 23.63
CA GLN A 19 -17.74 -4.69 23.64
C GLN A 19 -16.94 -5.64 22.76
N GLN A 20 -16.57 -5.21 21.55
CA GLN A 20 -15.78 -6.02 20.62
C GLN A 20 -14.37 -6.30 21.15
N ALA A 21 -13.78 -5.34 21.87
CA ALA A 21 -12.43 -5.45 22.42
C ALA A 21 -12.38 -6.07 23.84
N ASP A 22 -13.52 -6.40 24.43
CA ASP A 22 -13.66 -6.90 25.81
C ASP A 22 -12.97 -6.00 26.86
N ILE A 23 -13.22 -4.68 26.77
CA ILE A 23 -12.72 -3.69 27.73
C ILE A 23 -13.87 -2.84 28.29
N ASN A 24 -13.61 -2.12 29.38
CA ASN A 24 -14.57 -1.16 29.89
C ASN A 24 -14.42 0.22 29.20
N ARG A 25 -15.49 1.03 29.22
CA ARG A 25 -15.50 2.38 28.63
C ARG A 25 -14.48 3.33 29.26
N GLY A 26 -14.21 3.19 30.56
CA GLY A 26 -13.21 4.01 31.26
C GLY A 26 -11.80 3.81 30.71
N THR A 27 -11.45 2.57 30.36
CA THR A 27 -10.18 2.24 29.69
C THR A 27 -10.10 2.91 28.32
N PHE A 28 -11.17 2.87 27.52
CA PHE A 28 -11.18 3.58 26.23
C PHE A 28 -10.88 5.07 26.40
N TYR A 29 -11.62 5.74 27.28
CA TYR A 29 -11.46 7.19 27.50
C TYR A 29 -10.16 7.61 28.18
N LYS A 30 -9.38 6.66 28.72
CA LYS A 30 -8.03 6.92 29.20
C LYS A 30 -7.05 7.18 28.05
N HIS A 31 -7.31 6.57 26.89
CA HIS A 31 -6.42 6.62 25.72
C HIS A 31 -6.97 7.50 24.60
N TYR A 32 -8.29 7.53 24.41
CA TYR A 32 -8.93 8.17 23.27
C TYR A 32 -10.13 9.03 23.68
N GLN A 33 -10.28 10.21 23.08
CA GLN A 33 -11.49 11.02 23.24
C GLN A 33 -12.59 10.54 22.29
N TYR A 34 -12.20 10.20 21.07
CA TYR A 34 -13.12 9.82 19.99
C TYR A 34 -12.70 8.51 19.31
N LYS A 35 -13.64 7.85 18.61
CA LYS A 35 -13.34 6.62 17.83
C LYS A 35 -12.41 6.90 16.65
N GLU A 36 -12.43 8.13 16.15
CA GLU A 36 -11.56 8.63 15.09
C GLU A 36 -10.10 8.69 15.53
N ASP A 37 -9.83 8.99 16.82
CA ASP A 37 -8.46 8.99 17.37
C ASP A 37 -7.86 7.57 17.30
N LEU A 38 -8.62 6.59 17.80
CA LEU A 38 -8.24 5.17 17.74
C LEU A 38 -8.06 4.72 16.29
N LEU A 39 -8.99 5.10 15.40
CA LEU A 39 -8.89 4.73 13.99
C LEU A 39 -7.65 5.32 13.33
N GLY A 40 -7.31 6.57 13.64
CA GLY A 40 -6.10 7.23 13.18
C GLY A 40 -4.85 6.47 13.58
N GLU A 41 -4.74 6.09 14.86
CA GLU A 41 -3.61 5.30 15.36
C GLU A 41 -3.51 3.94 14.67
N VAL A 42 -4.63 3.21 14.50
CA VAL A 42 -4.63 1.93 13.78
C VAL A 42 -4.19 2.10 12.32
N ILE A 43 -4.62 3.17 11.63
CA ILE A 43 -4.15 3.46 10.27
C ILE A 43 -2.63 3.73 10.28
N ASP A 44 -2.15 4.53 11.22
CA ASP A 44 -0.73 4.85 11.34
C ASP A 44 0.13 3.61 11.61
N GLU A 45 -0.31 2.71 12.49
CA GLU A 45 0.37 1.45 12.76
C GLU A 45 0.49 0.57 11.52
N VAL A 46 -0.60 0.41 10.74
CA VAL A 46 -0.57 -0.37 9.50
C VAL A 46 0.38 0.27 8.48
N LEU A 47 0.37 1.60 8.35
CA LEU A 47 1.26 2.28 7.41
C LEU A 47 2.73 2.25 7.84
N LEU A 48 3.02 2.25 9.14
CA LEU A 48 4.38 2.04 9.64
C LEU A 48 4.89 0.65 9.26
N ASP A 49 4.06 -0.38 9.41
CA ASP A 49 4.43 -1.75 9.00
C ASP A 49 4.56 -1.89 7.47
N LEU A 50 3.77 -1.16 6.69
CA LEU A 50 3.92 -1.06 5.23
C LEU A 50 5.29 -0.47 4.86
N VAL A 51 5.67 0.64 5.50
CA VAL A 51 6.97 1.30 5.31
C VAL A 51 8.10 0.35 5.69
N ASP A 52 7.96 -0.36 6.81
CA ASP A 52 8.96 -1.32 7.27
C ASP A 52 9.14 -2.48 6.29
N SER A 53 8.04 -2.99 5.74
CA SER A 53 8.02 -4.04 4.72
C SER A 53 8.63 -3.56 3.41
N TYR A 54 8.39 -2.32 2.99
CA TYR A 54 9.04 -1.74 1.81
C TYR A 54 10.56 -1.64 1.99
N ARG A 55 11.02 -1.28 3.19
CA ARG A 55 12.44 -1.07 3.52
C ARG A 55 13.24 -2.33 3.76
N GLU A 56 12.58 -3.40 4.21
CA GLU A 56 13.20 -4.70 4.53
C GLU A 56 14.28 -5.15 3.52
N PRO A 57 14.06 -5.07 2.20
CA PRO A 57 14.99 -5.59 1.19
C PRO A 57 16.35 -4.89 1.14
N TYR A 58 16.41 -3.65 1.63
CA TYR A 58 17.62 -2.83 1.61
C TYR A 58 18.02 -2.29 2.99
N ARG A 59 17.36 -2.72 4.07
CA ARG A 59 17.61 -2.23 5.45
C ARG A 59 19.03 -2.53 5.96
N GLN A 60 19.63 -3.62 5.51
CA GLN A 60 20.91 -4.14 6.02
C GLN A 60 22.01 -4.22 4.95
N VAL A 61 21.84 -3.51 3.83
CA VAL A 61 22.82 -3.52 2.73
C VAL A 61 23.32 -2.11 2.47
N GLU A 62 24.61 -1.98 2.17
CA GLU A 62 25.21 -0.70 1.80
C GLU A 62 24.88 -0.30 0.36
N THR A 63 24.77 -1.30 -0.53
CA THR A 63 24.44 -1.11 -1.94
C THR A 63 23.33 -2.05 -2.33
N PHE A 64 22.30 -1.49 -2.96
CA PHE A 64 21.12 -2.22 -3.40
C PHE A 64 20.98 -2.06 -4.93
N VAL A 65 21.03 -3.19 -5.65
CA VAL A 65 20.96 -3.23 -7.13
C VAL A 65 19.60 -3.76 -7.54
N VAL A 66 18.77 -2.89 -8.13
CA VAL A 66 17.40 -3.25 -8.57
C VAL A 66 17.39 -4.43 -9.55
N GLY A 67 18.40 -4.53 -10.43
CA GLY A 67 18.50 -5.62 -11.40
C GLY A 67 18.62 -7.01 -10.75
N ASP A 68 19.23 -7.07 -9.56
CA ASP A 68 19.46 -8.30 -8.81
C ASP A 68 18.30 -8.66 -7.88
N MET A 69 17.27 -7.80 -7.80
CA MET A 69 16.05 -8.14 -7.05
C MET A 69 15.43 -9.43 -7.57
N VAL A 70 14.97 -10.22 -6.61
CA VAL A 70 14.14 -11.40 -6.79
C VAL A 70 12.81 -11.19 -6.08
N ALA A 71 11.74 -11.81 -6.54
CA ALA A 71 10.41 -11.55 -5.98
C ALA A 71 10.29 -11.78 -4.47
N SER A 72 11.07 -12.71 -3.90
CA SER A 72 11.07 -12.96 -2.45
C SER A 72 11.61 -11.78 -1.62
N THR A 73 12.32 -10.83 -2.23
CA THR A 73 12.75 -9.58 -1.58
C THR A 73 11.73 -8.47 -1.78
N ILE A 74 10.50 -8.71 -2.26
CA ILE A 74 9.46 -7.68 -2.37
C ILE A 74 8.40 -8.02 -1.33
N LYS A 75 8.56 -7.45 -0.13
CA LYS A 75 7.74 -7.78 1.04
C LYS A 75 6.43 -7.02 1.16
N ILE A 76 6.25 -5.97 0.37
CA ILE A 76 5.03 -5.16 0.40
C ILE A 76 3.76 -6.02 0.21
N PHE A 77 3.76 -6.98 -0.71
CA PHE A 77 2.56 -7.78 -0.97
C PHE A 77 2.25 -8.78 0.15
N GLU A 78 3.27 -9.23 0.91
CA GLU A 78 3.05 -10.03 2.12
C GLU A 78 2.32 -9.20 3.18
N HIS A 79 2.76 -7.96 3.40
CA HIS A 79 2.08 -6.99 4.26
C HIS A 79 0.64 -6.72 3.79
N ILE A 80 0.42 -6.42 2.52
CA ILE A 80 -0.93 -6.16 1.99
C ILE A 80 -1.87 -7.33 2.27
N ALA A 81 -1.42 -8.58 2.07
CA ALA A 81 -2.23 -9.76 2.36
C ALA A 81 -2.48 -9.96 3.85
N GLN A 82 -1.49 -9.71 4.71
CA GLN A 82 -1.65 -9.75 6.17
C GLN A 82 -2.72 -8.76 6.64
N TYR A 83 -2.81 -7.58 6.02
CA TYR A 83 -3.77 -6.53 6.33
C TYR A 83 -4.92 -6.45 5.31
N ALA A 84 -5.28 -7.56 4.66
CA ALA A 84 -6.28 -7.59 3.58
C ALA A 84 -7.60 -6.87 3.92
N ASN A 85 -8.13 -7.11 5.13
CA ASN A 85 -9.37 -6.46 5.59
C ASN A 85 -9.25 -4.93 5.66
N PHE A 86 -8.09 -4.41 6.06
CA PHE A 86 -7.83 -2.97 6.09
C PHE A 86 -7.82 -2.40 4.67
N TYR A 87 -7.07 -3.03 3.76
CA TYR A 87 -6.97 -2.58 2.38
C TYR A 87 -8.29 -2.67 1.62
N GLU A 88 -9.10 -3.70 1.89
CA GLU A 88 -10.45 -3.82 1.36
C GLU A 88 -11.32 -2.61 1.78
N ILE A 89 -11.32 -2.27 3.06
CA ILE A 89 -12.08 -1.12 3.60
C ILE A 89 -11.61 0.18 2.95
N VAL A 90 -10.30 0.45 2.92
CA VAL A 90 -9.79 1.78 2.53
C VAL A 90 -9.66 1.97 1.01
N LEU A 91 -9.70 0.89 0.21
CA LEU A 91 -9.54 0.96 -1.25
C LEU A 91 -10.81 0.59 -2.04
N LYS A 92 -11.69 -0.28 -1.53
CA LYS A 92 -12.98 -0.58 -2.20
C LYS A 92 -14.11 0.35 -1.81
N THR A 93 -14.02 0.97 -0.64
CA THR A 93 -15.13 1.73 -0.07
C THR A 93 -14.73 3.19 0.11
N ASP A 94 -15.71 4.09 -0.02
CA ASP A 94 -15.51 5.52 0.24
C ASP A 94 -15.60 5.85 1.75
N MET A 95 -15.53 4.86 2.64
CA MET A 95 -15.72 5.07 4.09
C MET A 95 -14.61 5.88 4.74
N LEU A 96 -13.37 5.78 4.23
CA LEU A 96 -12.18 6.39 4.83
C LEU A 96 -11.44 7.26 3.79
N PRO A 97 -12.05 8.39 3.37
CA PRO A 97 -11.46 9.26 2.37
C PRO A 97 -10.10 9.78 2.83
N GLY A 98 -9.13 9.79 1.90
CA GLY A 98 -7.78 10.28 2.15
C GLY A 98 -6.76 9.23 2.60
N VAL A 99 -7.19 8.04 3.05
CA VAL A 99 -6.24 6.96 3.41
C VAL A 99 -5.48 6.47 2.18
N GLN A 100 -6.14 6.32 1.03
CA GLN A 100 -5.47 5.99 -0.24
C GLN A 100 -4.39 7.02 -0.60
N THR A 101 -4.69 8.32 -0.48
CA THR A 101 -3.72 9.40 -0.69
C THR A 101 -2.56 9.31 0.29
N LYS A 102 -2.83 8.96 1.56
CA LYS A 102 -1.80 8.76 2.59
C LYS A 102 -0.88 7.59 2.23
N ILE A 103 -1.43 6.44 1.84
CA ILE A 103 -0.66 5.27 1.34
C ILE A 103 0.26 5.69 0.18
N CYS A 104 -0.29 6.36 -0.83
CA CYS A 104 0.47 6.81 -1.99
C CYS A 104 1.62 7.76 -1.62
N ASN A 105 1.35 8.69 -0.70
CA ASN A 105 2.34 9.66 -0.25
C ASN A 105 3.47 9.01 0.53
N GLU A 106 3.19 8.00 1.38
CA GLU A 106 4.24 7.25 2.06
C GLU A 106 5.10 6.50 1.04
N LEU A 107 4.50 5.74 0.12
CA LEU A 107 5.24 5.03 -0.93
C LEU A 107 6.12 5.96 -1.78
N LYS A 108 5.65 7.17 -2.10
CA LYS A 108 6.40 8.17 -2.86
C LYS A 108 7.64 8.67 -2.11
N LYS A 109 7.56 8.83 -0.78
CA LYS A 109 8.64 9.39 0.03
C LYS A 109 9.81 8.42 0.21
N LEU A 110 9.54 7.12 0.31
CA LEU A 110 10.53 6.11 0.66
C LEU A 110 11.78 6.13 -0.24
N PRO A 111 11.69 6.01 -1.58
CA PRO A 111 12.87 6.02 -2.42
C PRO A 111 13.61 7.38 -2.39
N ILE A 112 12.90 8.49 -2.14
CA ILE A 112 13.50 9.83 -2.05
C ILE A 112 14.32 9.97 -0.76
N GLN A 113 13.81 9.43 0.35
CA GLN A 113 14.43 9.55 1.67
C GLN A 113 15.55 8.53 1.87
N ASP A 114 15.37 7.31 1.36
CA ASP A 114 16.22 6.19 1.73
C ASP A 114 17.31 5.89 0.70
N LEU A 115 17.11 6.25 -0.59
CA LEU A 115 17.94 5.78 -1.68
C LEU A 115 18.66 6.93 -2.39
N VAL A 116 19.96 6.75 -2.61
CA VAL A 116 20.77 7.63 -3.45
C VAL A 116 21.06 6.91 -4.76
N ASN A 117 20.52 7.44 -5.87
CA ASN A 117 20.78 6.86 -7.19
C ASN A 117 22.15 7.29 -7.72
N THR A 118 23.12 6.37 -7.67
CA THR A 118 24.50 6.61 -8.13
C THR A 118 24.65 6.63 -9.66
N GLN A 119 23.62 6.20 -10.39
CA GLN A 119 23.57 6.18 -11.86
C GLN A 119 22.39 7.02 -12.39
N GLN A 120 22.04 8.09 -11.69
CA GLN A 120 20.88 8.91 -12.00
C GLN A 120 20.94 9.45 -13.43
N ASN A 121 19.86 9.23 -14.18
CA ASN A 121 19.63 9.96 -15.42
C ASN A 121 19.16 11.37 -15.08
N ASN A 122 20.04 12.37 -15.22
CA ASN A 122 19.75 13.76 -14.88
C ASN A 122 18.59 14.40 -15.67
N HIS A 123 18.10 13.75 -16.74
CA HIS A 123 16.92 14.21 -17.46
C HIS A 123 15.60 13.76 -16.80
N ILE A 124 15.63 12.79 -15.89
CA ILE A 124 14.44 12.31 -15.19
C ILE A 124 14.34 13.02 -13.84
N ASN A 125 13.24 13.73 -13.63
CA ASN A 125 12.94 14.32 -12.34
C ASN A 125 12.66 13.21 -11.31
N GLN A 126 13.44 13.17 -10.23
CA GLN A 126 13.37 12.12 -9.21
C GLN A 126 12.01 12.06 -8.50
N GLU A 127 11.35 13.21 -8.26
CA GLU A 127 10.04 13.24 -7.63
C GLU A 127 8.95 12.66 -8.55
N LEU A 128 9.01 12.97 -9.85
CA LEU A 128 8.10 12.39 -10.85
C LEU A 128 8.33 10.89 -11.00
N GLN A 129 9.58 10.44 -11.02
CA GLN A 129 9.90 9.01 -11.04
C GLN A 129 9.40 8.29 -9.79
N SER A 130 9.60 8.87 -8.61
CA SER A 130 9.10 8.31 -7.35
C SER A 130 7.58 8.27 -7.31
N SER A 131 6.92 9.30 -7.87
CA SER A 131 5.47 9.32 -8.02
C SER A 131 5.01 8.21 -8.96
N TYR A 132 5.66 8.03 -10.11
CA TYR A 132 5.35 6.97 -11.07
C TYR A 132 5.36 5.59 -10.41
N TYR A 133 6.42 5.24 -9.68
CA TYR A 133 6.49 3.94 -9.01
C TYR A 133 5.48 3.81 -7.87
N ALA A 134 5.26 4.85 -7.07
CA ALA A 134 4.26 4.82 -6.00
C ALA A 134 2.85 4.56 -6.56
N TYR A 135 2.46 5.25 -7.65
CA TYR A 135 1.18 5.03 -8.31
C TYR A 135 1.09 3.67 -9.01
N ALA A 136 2.18 3.16 -9.59
CA ALA A 136 2.20 1.84 -10.20
C ALA A 136 1.97 0.74 -9.13
N ILE A 137 2.68 0.80 -8.00
CA ILE A 137 2.50 -0.12 -6.88
C ILE A 137 1.08 -0.03 -6.33
N LEU A 138 0.59 1.19 -6.07
CA LEU A 138 -0.77 1.39 -5.56
C LEU A 138 -1.83 0.87 -6.54
N GLY A 139 -1.65 1.07 -7.85
CA GLY A 139 -2.54 0.53 -8.87
C GLY A 139 -2.61 -0.99 -8.84
N MET A 140 -1.47 -1.68 -8.71
CA MET A 140 -1.44 -3.14 -8.57
C MET A 140 -2.15 -3.62 -7.29
N ILE A 141 -2.00 -2.89 -6.17
CA ILE A 141 -2.68 -3.21 -4.92
C ILE A 141 -4.19 -3.03 -5.06
N ILE A 142 -4.65 -1.94 -5.68
CA ILE A 142 -6.06 -1.67 -5.91
C ILE A 142 -6.68 -2.76 -6.78
N GLU A 143 -6.02 -3.16 -7.87
CA GLU A 143 -6.51 -4.24 -8.74
C GLU A 143 -6.62 -5.55 -7.97
N TRP A 144 -5.57 -5.91 -7.22
CA TRP A 144 -5.55 -7.14 -6.45
C TRP A 144 -6.62 -7.18 -5.36
N VAL A 145 -6.87 -6.04 -4.70
CA VAL A 145 -7.98 -5.87 -3.76
C VAL A 145 -9.31 -6.04 -4.48
N ASN A 146 -9.52 -5.37 -5.61
CA ASN A 146 -10.75 -5.43 -6.42
C ASN A 146 -11.10 -6.86 -6.84
N GLU A 147 -10.11 -7.67 -7.14
CA GLU A 147 -10.26 -9.07 -7.49
C GLU A 147 -10.44 -10.01 -6.27
N ASP A 148 -10.55 -9.48 -5.05
CA ASP A 148 -10.64 -10.28 -3.80
C ASP A 148 -9.38 -11.10 -3.51
N PHE A 149 -8.21 -10.53 -3.81
CA PHE A 149 -6.90 -11.11 -3.55
C PHE A 149 -6.68 -12.50 -4.19
N GLN A 150 -7.21 -12.76 -5.40
CA GLN A 150 -7.12 -14.11 -6.02
C GLN A 150 -5.69 -14.62 -6.21
N HIS A 151 -4.75 -13.70 -6.40
CA HIS A 151 -3.34 -14.02 -6.58
C HIS A 151 -2.59 -14.10 -5.25
N SER A 152 -1.52 -14.91 -5.21
CA SER A 152 -0.65 -14.95 -4.03
C SER A 152 0.23 -13.69 -3.92
N PRO A 153 0.66 -13.30 -2.71
CA PRO A 153 1.63 -12.21 -2.52
C PRO A 153 2.89 -12.39 -3.38
N ARG A 154 3.36 -13.63 -3.48
CA ARG A 154 4.53 -13.97 -4.28
C ARG A 154 4.31 -13.70 -5.77
N TYR A 155 3.16 -14.07 -6.30
CA TYR A 155 2.82 -13.79 -7.70
C TYR A 155 2.80 -12.29 -7.98
N MET A 156 2.20 -11.49 -7.09
CA MET A 156 2.16 -10.03 -7.24
C MET A 156 3.57 -9.42 -7.24
N ALA A 157 4.45 -9.92 -6.36
CA ALA A 157 5.87 -9.55 -6.34
C ALA A 157 6.60 -9.92 -7.65
N GLU A 158 6.36 -11.12 -8.17
CA GLU A 158 6.91 -11.57 -9.46
C GLU A 158 6.43 -10.66 -10.59
N GLN A 159 5.13 -10.32 -10.66
CA GLN A 159 4.60 -9.41 -11.68
C GLN A 159 5.21 -8.01 -11.60
N LEU A 160 5.33 -7.43 -10.40
CA LEU A 160 5.94 -6.11 -10.23
C LEU A 160 7.39 -6.11 -10.74
N LEU A 161 8.15 -7.14 -10.39
CA LEU A 161 9.54 -7.29 -10.80
C LEU A 161 9.68 -7.42 -12.33
N GLU A 162 8.83 -8.24 -12.96
CA GLU A 162 8.81 -8.38 -14.41
C GLU A 162 8.47 -7.05 -15.10
N ILE A 163 7.48 -6.31 -14.61
CA ILE A 163 7.11 -4.98 -15.14
C ILE A 163 8.27 -4.00 -14.99
N MET A 164 8.95 -3.99 -13.85
CA MET A 164 10.11 -3.10 -13.62
C MET A 164 11.30 -3.44 -14.53
N LYS A 165 11.51 -4.72 -14.83
CA LYS A 165 12.59 -5.19 -15.72
C LYS A 165 12.25 -5.05 -17.20
N TYR A 166 10.97 -4.98 -17.54
CA TYR A 166 10.51 -4.90 -18.92
C TYR A 166 10.92 -3.57 -19.56
N ASN A 167 11.94 -3.62 -20.41
CA ASN A 167 12.44 -2.45 -21.13
C ASN A 167 11.49 -2.12 -22.31
N SER A 168 10.69 -1.06 -22.13
CA SER A 168 9.60 -0.66 -23.04
C SER A 168 10.05 -0.07 -24.39
N LEU A 169 11.36 0.00 -24.67
CA LEU A 169 11.88 0.71 -25.83
C LEU A 169 11.55 0.06 -27.20
N ASN A 170 11.04 -1.19 -27.24
CA ASN A 170 10.73 -1.90 -28.50
C ASN A 170 9.31 -2.53 -28.55
N VAL A 171 8.36 -2.04 -27.74
CA VAL A 171 6.99 -2.60 -27.75
C VAL A 171 6.23 -2.11 -28.98
N VAL A 172 5.80 -3.06 -29.83
CA VAL A 172 4.96 -2.77 -31.00
C VAL A 172 3.50 -3.08 -30.66
N TYR A 173 2.67 -2.05 -30.55
CA TYR A 173 1.23 -2.20 -30.32
C TYR A 173 0.48 -2.38 -31.65
N LYS A 174 -0.36 -3.41 -31.75
CA LYS A 174 -1.41 -3.46 -32.78
C LYS A 174 -2.63 -2.71 -32.25
N ILE A 175 -3.07 -1.69 -32.97
CA ILE A 175 -4.28 -0.94 -32.62
C ILE A 175 -5.48 -1.88 -32.80
N ASN A 176 -6.33 -1.99 -31.78
CA ASN A 176 -7.55 -2.79 -31.85
C ASN A 176 -8.61 -2.05 -32.69
N PRO A 177 -8.98 -2.54 -33.89
CA PRO A 177 -9.92 -1.85 -34.78
C PRO A 177 -11.36 -1.83 -34.24
N ASN A 178 -11.70 -2.70 -33.26
CA ASN A 178 -13.06 -2.82 -32.73
C ASN A 178 -13.42 -1.77 -31.65
N GLN A 179 -12.52 -0.83 -31.33
CA GLN A 179 -12.76 0.27 -30.39
C GLN A 179 -12.82 1.66 -31.08
N MET A 180 -12.89 1.71 -32.42
CA MET A 180 -13.01 2.96 -33.19
C MET A 180 -14.45 3.28 -33.65
N HIS A 181 -15.46 2.71 -33.01
CA HIS A 181 -16.89 2.98 -33.28
C HIS A 181 -17.62 3.43 -32.02
#